data_AF-A0AAD4U642-F1
#
_entry.id   AF-A0AAD4U642-F1
#
_cell.length_a   1.000
_cell.length_b   1.000
_cell.length_c   1.000
_cell.angle_alpha   90.00
_cell.angle_beta   90.00
_cell.angle_gamma   90.00
#
_symmetry.space_group_name_H-M   'P 1'
#
loop_
_entity.id
_entity.type
_entity.pdbx_description
1 polymer ?
#
loop_
_entity_poly.entity_id
_entity_poly.type
_entity_poly.pdbx_seq_one_letter_code
_entity_poly.pdbx_strand_id
1 'polypeptide(L)'
;MRPAQRHSHLLFGDLLEDVGAATCLFPCESAEVGYRMPDSRAWTLPLEPPAQRQDRLLGVLKAAEARGRVRALRLRYARMRAEEISLLIQRERSARAAIRLELFLPPQLKPTRIPDPLDRQERRRVETILEEKVHGSIFPR
;
A
#
# COMPACT_ATOMS: atom_id res chain seq x y z
N MET A 1 -28.40 40.08 -8.29
CA MET A 1 -28.60 38.75 -7.69
C MET A 1 -27.86 37.72 -8.52
N ARG A 2 -26.66 37.29 -8.12
CA ARG A 2 -25.91 36.21 -8.79
C ARG A 2 -26.03 34.94 -7.93
N PRO A 3 -26.21 33.75 -8.54
CA PRO A 3 -26.50 32.54 -7.80
C PRO A 3 -25.27 32.09 -6.99
N ALA A 4 -25.52 31.60 -5.77
CA ALA A 4 -24.49 31.09 -4.87
C ALA A 4 -23.79 29.87 -5.48
N GLN A 5 -22.47 29.97 -5.60
CA GLN A 5 -21.58 28.94 -6.14
C GLN A 5 -21.58 27.73 -5.19
N ARG A 6 -22.28 26.67 -5.60
CA ARG A 6 -22.27 25.38 -4.88
C ARG A 6 -20.97 24.67 -5.18
N HIS A 7 -20.10 24.55 -4.18
CA HIS A 7 -18.89 23.74 -4.29
C HIS A 7 -19.25 22.25 -4.20
N SER A 8 -19.21 21.56 -5.34
CA SER A 8 -19.19 20.11 -5.41
C SER A 8 -17.77 19.63 -5.12
N HIS A 9 -17.56 18.94 -3.99
CA HIS A 9 -16.30 18.26 -3.74
C HIS A 9 -16.22 16.99 -4.62
N LEU A 10 -15.44 17.05 -5.70
CA LEU A 10 -14.99 15.85 -6.40
C LEU A 10 -13.75 15.33 -5.67
N LEU A 11 -13.88 14.14 -5.09
CA LEU A 11 -12.75 13.37 -4.59
C LEU A 11 -11.98 12.89 -5.83
N PHE A 12 -10.77 13.43 -6.00
CA PHE A 12 -9.79 13.15 -7.06
C PHE A 12 -10.04 13.86 -8.40
N GLY A 13 -9.25 14.91 -8.62
CA GLY A 13 -9.12 15.63 -9.88
C GLY A 13 -8.44 16.98 -9.63
N ASP A 14 -7.13 17.05 -9.86
CA ASP A 14 -6.38 18.31 -9.76
C ASP A 14 -6.93 19.30 -10.80
N LEU A 15 -7.47 20.44 -10.34
CA LEU A 15 -7.73 21.58 -11.19
C LEU A 15 -6.37 22.17 -11.57
N LEU A 16 -6.03 22.08 -12.86
CA LEU A 16 -4.90 22.79 -13.44
C LEU A 16 -5.32 24.26 -13.63
N GLU A 17 -5.08 25.10 -12.62
CA GLU A 17 -5.17 26.56 -12.73
C GLU A 17 -3.77 27.18 -12.69
N ASP A 18 -3.49 27.99 -13.72
CA ASP A 18 -2.38 28.93 -13.96
C ASP A 18 -1.07 28.79 -13.15
N VAL A 19 -0.06 28.23 -13.81
CA VAL A 19 1.35 28.10 -13.37
C VAL A 19 2.10 29.47 -13.31
N GLY A 20 1.42 30.59 -13.56
CA GLY A 20 2.04 31.92 -13.68
C GLY A 20 2.17 32.74 -12.41
N ALA A 21 1.50 32.39 -11.30
CA ALA A 21 1.40 33.26 -10.12
C ALA A 21 1.56 32.57 -8.76
N ALA A 22 2.08 31.33 -8.73
CA ALA A 22 2.40 30.66 -7.47
C ALA A 22 3.81 31.08 -7.01
N THR A 23 3.87 32.13 -6.23
CA THR A 23 5.02 32.48 -5.37
C THR A 23 5.55 31.20 -4.73
N CYS A 24 6.84 30.90 -4.91
CA CYS A 24 7.51 29.72 -4.39
C CYS A 24 7.11 29.46 -2.94
N LEU A 25 6.33 28.39 -2.70
CA LEU A 25 5.91 27.95 -1.37
C LEU A 25 7.02 27.24 -0.59
N PHE A 26 8.21 27.15 -1.16
CA PHE A 26 9.39 26.60 -0.50
C PHE A 26 10.32 27.74 -0.13
N PRO A 27 10.69 27.89 1.16
CA PRO A 27 11.80 28.75 1.52
C PRO A 27 13.05 28.21 0.82
N CYS A 28 13.51 28.88 -0.24
CA CYS A 28 14.87 28.71 -0.73
C CYS A 28 15.82 29.45 0.22
N GLU A 29 15.92 28.94 1.44
CA GLU A 29 17.10 29.21 2.26
C GLU A 29 18.15 28.22 1.80
N SER A 30 19.16 28.72 1.10
CA SER A 30 20.41 27.99 0.85
C SER A 30 21.02 27.65 2.20
N ALA A 31 20.62 26.52 2.78
CA ALA A 31 21.25 25.98 3.95
C ALA A 31 22.67 25.59 3.54
N GLU A 32 23.66 26.39 3.95
CA GLU A 32 25.00 25.85 4.17
C GLU A 32 24.83 24.72 5.18
N VAL A 33 24.69 23.49 4.66
CA VAL A 33 24.65 22.28 5.47
C VAL A 33 26.07 22.11 6.00
N GLY A 34 26.39 22.86 7.06
CA GLY A 34 27.48 22.51 7.94
C GLY A 34 27.23 21.06 8.37
N TYR A 35 28.20 20.19 8.12
CA TYR A 35 28.20 18.81 8.60
C TYR A 35 28.25 18.79 10.14
N ARG A 36 27.17 19.20 10.80
CA ARG A 36 26.92 18.79 12.18
C ARG A 36 26.35 17.39 12.12
N MET A 37 27.13 16.44 12.61
CA MET A 37 26.58 15.13 12.95
C MET A 37 25.35 15.34 13.85
N PRO A 38 24.19 14.75 13.53
CA PRO A 38 23.04 14.79 14.42
C PRO A 38 23.50 14.31 15.79
N ASP A 39 23.24 15.11 16.83
CA ASP A 39 23.60 14.73 18.19
C ASP A 39 23.05 13.33 18.46
N SER A 40 23.88 12.40 18.93
CA SER A 40 23.45 11.02 19.18
C SER A 40 22.29 10.95 20.19
N ARG A 41 22.17 11.99 21.03
CA ARG A 41 21.06 12.21 21.98
C ARG A 41 19.75 12.66 21.32
N ALA A 42 19.76 13.07 20.04
CA ALA A 42 18.52 13.26 19.29
C ALA A 42 17.79 11.94 19.02
N TRP A 43 18.51 10.81 19.06
CA TRP A 43 17.95 9.46 18.91
C TRP A 43 17.53 8.84 20.25
N THR A 44 17.84 9.46 21.39
CA THR A 44 17.30 9.00 22.67
C THR A 44 15.82 9.38 22.75
N LEU A 45 14.96 8.38 22.51
CA LEU A 45 13.52 8.49 22.74
C LEU A 45 13.29 8.98 24.19
N PRO A 46 12.51 10.04 24.42
CA PRO A 46 12.19 10.46 25.78
C PRO A 46 11.64 9.26 26.56
N LEU A 47 12.05 9.11 27.82
CA LEU A 47 11.55 8.06 28.71
C LEU A 47 10.09 8.39 29.06
N GLU A 48 9.19 8.00 28.16
CA GLU A 48 7.75 8.19 28.31
C GLU A 48 7.28 7.56 29.62
N PRO A 49 6.51 8.29 30.45
CA PRO A 49 5.99 7.73 31.69
C PRO A 49 5.14 6.49 31.38
N PRO A 50 5.15 5.48 32.27
CA PRO A 50 4.55 4.17 31.98
C PRO A 50 3.06 4.25 31.64
N ALA A 51 2.33 5.19 32.23
CA ALA A 51 0.91 5.44 31.93
C ALA A 51 0.69 5.90 30.47
N GLN A 52 1.49 6.86 29.98
CA GLN A 52 1.37 7.34 28.60
C GLN A 52 1.77 6.26 27.59
N ARG A 53 2.75 5.42 27.92
CA ARG A 53 3.10 4.24 27.11
C ARG A 53 1.94 3.25 27.04
N GLN A 54 1.28 3.00 28.16
CA GLN A 54 0.12 2.09 28.22
C GLN A 54 -1.07 2.63 27.41
N ASP A 55 -1.40 3.91 27.51
CA ASP A 55 -2.48 4.53 26.75
C ASP A 55 -2.22 4.51 25.23
N ARG A 56 -0.99 4.75 24.82
CA ARG A 56 -0.57 4.62 23.40
C ARG A 56 -0.76 3.20 22.90
N LEU A 57 -0.31 2.20 23.66
CA LEU A 57 -0.48 0.79 23.31
C LEU A 57 -1.96 0.43 23.22
N LEU A 58 -2.77 0.84 24.19
CA LEU A 58 -4.21 0.62 24.18
C LEU A 58 -4.88 1.27 22.96
N GLY A 59 -4.48 2.49 22.60
CA GLY A 59 -4.95 3.19 21.40
C GLY A 59 -4.61 2.43 20.11
N VAL A 60 -3.38 1.96 19.99
CA VAL A 60 -2.93 1.16 18.83
C VAL A 60 -3.72 -0.14 18.73
N LEU A 61 -3.91 -0.85 19.85
CA LEU A 61 -4.68 -2.11 19.87
C LEU A 61 -6.15 -1.89 19.51
N LYS A 62 -6.80 -0.86 20.06
CA LYS A 62 -8.18 -0.49 19.70
C LYS A 62 -8.30 -0.13 18.22
N ALA A 63 -7.36 0.63 17.68
CA ALA A 63 -7.34 0.97 16.26
C ALA A 63 -7.13 -0.26 15.37
N ALA A 64 -6.24 -1.18 15.76
CA ALA A 64 -6.01 -2.44 15.07
C ALA A 64 -7.28 -3.31 15.07
N GLU A 65 -7.97 -3.41 16.21
CA GLU A 65 -9.24 -4.13 16.32
C GLU A 65 -10.32 -3.53 15.42
N ALA A 66 -10.50 -2.20 15.45
CA ALA A 66 -11.47 -1.52 14.60
C ALA A 66 -11.20 -1.75 13.11
N ARG A 67 -9.92 -1.68 12.69
CA ARG A 67 -9.50 -2.03 11.32
C ARG A 67 -9.80 -3.50 11.01
N GLY A 68 -9.58 -4.39 11.96
CA GLY A 68 -9.92 -5.81 11.87
C GLY A 68 -11.42 -6.03 11.60
N ARG A 69 -12.29 -5.35 12.36
CA ARG A 69 -13.75 -5.40 12.18
C ARG A 69 -14.17 -4.87 10.79
N VAL A 70 -13.64 -3.74 10.36
CA VAL A 70 -13.90 -3.17 9.01
C VAL A 70 -13.45 -4.13 7.92
N ARG A 71 -12.26 -4.74 8.06
CA ARG A 71 -11.75 -5.73 7.12
C ARG A 71 -12.67 -6.95 7.05
N ALA A 72 -13.09 -7.49 8.19
CA ALA A 72 -14.00 -8.63 8.25
C ALA A 72 -15.34 -8.33 7.53
N LEU A 73 -15.90 -7.14 7.76
CA LEU A 73 -17.12 -6.70 7.09
C LEU A 73 -16.94 -6.57 5.58
N ARG A 74 -15.84 -5.95 5.13
CA ARG A 74 -15.51 -5.84 3.70
C ARG A 74 -15.33 -7.20 3.04
N LEU A 75 -14.66 -8.14 3.70
CA LEU A 75 -14.47 -9.51 3.19
C LEU A 75 -15.80 -10.24 3.08
N ARG A 76 -16.66 -10.14 4.11
CA ARG A 76 -18.01 -10.73 4.07
C ARG A 76 -18.85 -10.12 2.95
N TYR A 77 -18.81 -8.81 2.79
CA TYR A 77 -19.52 -8.11 1.73
C TYR A 77 -19.03 -8.53 0.34
N ALA A 78 -17.71 -8.55 0.12
CA ALA A 78 -17.13 -8.99 -1.14
C ALA A 78 -17.53 -10.43 -1.48
N ARG A 79 -17.55 -11.32 -0.48
CA ARG A 79 -18.01 -12.70 -0.64
C ARG A 79 -19.49 -12.77 -1.04
N MET A 80 -20.39 -12.15 -0.27
CA MET A 80 -21.83 -12.17 -0.57
C MET A 80 -22.13 -11.56 -1.94
N ARG A 81 -21.49 -10.44 -2.28
CA ARG A 81 -21.61 -9.80 -3.59
C ARG A 81 -21.15 -10.74 -4.72
N ALA A 82 -20.03 -11.44 -4.54
CA ALA A 82 -19.55 -12.39 -5.53
C ALA A 82 -20.49 -13.59 -5.72
N GLU A 83 -21.05 -14.12 -4.63
CA GLU A 83 -22.04 -15.19 -4.65
C GLU A 83 -23.32 -14.73 -5.38
N GLU A 84 -23.81 -13.52 -5.11
CA GLU A 84 -24.99 -12.95 -5.77
C GLU A 84 -24.78 -12.77 -7.29
N ILE A 85 -23.67 -12.17 -7.69
CA ILE A 85 -23.33 -12.00 -9.11
C ILE A 85 -23.21 -13.37 -9.80
N SER A 86 -22.63 -14.37 -9.12
CA SER A 86 -22.53 -15.73 -9.66
C SER A 86 -23.91 -16.35 -9.91
N LEU A 87 -24.88 -16.13 -9.01
CA LEU A 87 -26.26 -16.57 -9.20
C LEU A 87 -26.96 -15.83 -10.34
N LEU A 88 -26.71 -14.52 -10.51
CA LEU A 88 -27.23 -13.76 -11.64
C LEU A 88 -26.70 -14.30 -12.97
N ILE A 89 -25.38 -14.54 -13.07
CA ILE A 89 -24.73 -15.16 -14.23
C ILE A 89 -25.41 -16.49 -14.61
N GLN A 90 -25.73 -17.35 -13.62
CA GLN A 90 -26.38 -18.63 -13.87
C GLN A 90 -27.81 -18.49 -14.43
N ARG A 91 -28.49 -17.37 -14.18
CA ARG A 91 -29.86 -17.11 -14.65
C ARG A 91 -29.90 -16.37 -15.98
N GLU A 92 -28.77 -15.84 -16.46
CA GLU A 92 -28.71 -15.11 -17.71
C GLU A 92 -28.96 -16.03 -18.92
N ARG A 93 -29.78 -15.56 -19.86
CA ARG A 93 -30.09 -16.29 -21.10
C ARG A 93 -29.05 -16.09 -22.19
N SER A 94 -28.23 -15.05 -22.08
CA SER A 94 -27.24 -14.67 -23.08
C SER A 94 -25.83 -14.74 -22.50
N ALA A 95 -24.94 -15.43 -23.22
CA ALA A 95 -23.52 -15.49 -22.87
C ALA A 95 -22.89 -14.08 -22.77
N ARG A 96 -23.31 -13.13 -23.62
CA ARG A 96 -22.81 -11.75 -23.57
C ARG A 96 -23.26 -11.01 -22.31
N ALA A 97 -24.46 -11.28 -21.81
CA ALA A 97 -24.94 -10.71 -20.56
C ALA A 97 -24.18 -11.30 -19.36
N ALA A 98 -23.98 -12.63 -19.35
CA ALA A 98 -23.18 -13.32 -18.35
C ALA A 98 -21.74 -12.76 -18.25
N ILE A 99 -21.05 -12.59 -19.39
CA ILE A 99 -19.69 -12.03 -19.43
C ILE A 99 -19.65 -10.60 -18.87
N ARG A 100 -20.67 -9.77 -19.13
CA ARG A 100 -20.74 -8.42 -18.57
C ARG A 100 -20.88 -8.43 -17.05
N LEU A 101 -21.60 -9.40 -16.50
CA LEU A 101 -21.72 -9.58 -15.06
C LEU A 101 -20.41 -10.09 -14.44
N GLU A 102 -19.69 -10.97 -15.15
CA GLU A 102 -18.40 -11.49 -14.72
C GLU A 102 -17.34 -10.39 -14.52
N LEU A 103 -17.40 -9.29 -15.27
CA LEU A 103 -16.53 -8.12 -15.10
C LEU A 103 -16.61 -7.48 -13.70
N PHE A 104 -17.71 -7.67 -12.97
CA PHE A 104 -17.86 -7.16 -11.61
C PHE A 104 -17.24 -8.07 -10.54
N LEU A 105 -16.83 -9.28 -10.93
CA LEU A 105 -16.11 -10.20 -10.05
C LEU A 105 -14.61 -9.90 -10.09
N PRO A 106 -13.89 -10.06 -8.96
CA PRO A 106 -12.45 -10.02 -8.99
C PRO A 106 -11.92 -11.13 -9.94
N PRO A 107 -10.85 -10.86 -10.71
CA PRO A 107 -10.29 -11.86 -11.61
C PRO A 107 -9.88 -13.09 -10.81
N GLN A 108 -10.39 -14.26 -11.19
CA GLN A 108 -9.94 -15.53 -10.63
C GLN A 108 -8.56 -15.85 -11.19
N LEU A 109 -7.52 -15.24 -10.61
CA LEU A 109 -6.16 -15.68 -10.83
C LEU A 109 -6.09 -17.11 -10.28
N LYS A 110 -6.02 -18.09 -11.18
CA LYS A 110 -5.54 -19.43 -10.84
C LYS A 110 -4.02 -19.30 -10.97
N PRO A 111 -3.27 -18.98 -9.89
CA PRO A 111 -1.82 -18.96 -10.00
C PRO A 111 -1.42 -20.37 -10.42
N THR A 112 -1.04 -20.51 -11.68
CA THR A 112 -0.32 -21.70 -12.12
C THR A 112 0.95 -21.68 -11.28
N ARG A 113 1.12 -22.69 -10.43
CA ARG A 113 2.34 -22.86 -9.68
C ARG A 113 3.43 -23.09 -10.72
N ILE A 114 4.14 -22.04 -11.09
CA ILE A 114 5.30 -22.14 -11.97
C ILE A 114 6.29 -23.01 -11.19
N PRO A 115 6.62 -24.22 -11.69
CA PRO A 115 7.58 -25.06 -11.02
C PRO A 115 8.92 -24.33 -10.99
N ASP A 116 9.70 -24.59 -9.95
CA ASP A 116 11.06 -24.12 -9.88
C ASP A 116 11.83 -24.59 -11.14
N PRO A 117 12.45 -23.67 -11.91
CA PRO A 117 13.17 -24.06 -13.11
C PRO A 117 14.45 -24.85 -12.82
N LEU A 118 14.93 -24.84 -11.57
CA LEU A 118 16.16 -25.52 -11.19
C LEU A 118 15.88 -26.89 -10.56
N ASP A 119 16.64 -27.89 -10.98
CA ASP A 119 16.71 -29.16 -10.26
C ASP A 119 17.45 -28.98 -8.92
N ARG A 120 17.26 -29.90 -7.96
CA ARG A 120 17.87 -29.83 -6.62
C ARG A 120 19.38 -29.67 -6.66
N GLN A 121 20.06 -30.29 -7.62
CA GLN A 121 21.51 -30.15 -7.77
C GLN A 121 21.91 -28.78 -8.32
N GLU A 122 21.16 -28.25 -9.28
CA GLU A 122 21.39 -26.93 -9.86
C GLU A 122 21.16 -25.83 -8.82
N ARG A 123 20.10 -25.97 -8.02
CA ARG A 123 19.81 -25.09 -6.88
C ARG A 123 20.96 -25.06 -5.88
N ARG A 124 21.47 -26.23 -5.48
CA ARG A 124 22.66 -26.32 -4.60
C ARG A 124 23.87 -25.63 -5.21
N ARG A 125 24.15 -25.83 -6.50
CA ARG A 125 25.26 -25.16 -7.19
C ARG A 125 25.10 -23.64 -7.20
N VAL A 126 23.90 -23.14 -7.50
CA VAL A 126 23.59 -21.71 -7.48
C VAL A 126 23.76 -21.13 -6.09
N GLU A 127 23.26 -21.81 -5.05
CA GLU A 127 23.41 -21.41 -3.65
C GLU A 127 24.88 -21.33 -3.25
N THR A 128 25.70 -22.33 -3.62
CA THR A 128 27.15 -22.30 -3.37
C THR A 128 27.85 -21.13 -4.06
N ILE A 129 27.52 -20.83 -5.32
CA ILE A 129 28.09 -19.68 -6.05
C ILE A 129 27.70 -18.36 -5.39
N LEU A 130 26.46 -18.24 -4.91
CA LEU A 130 25.99 -17.03 -4.23
C LEU A 130 26.70 -16.85 -2.88
N GLU A 131 26.90 -17.92 -2.12
CA GLU A 131 27.65 -17.88 -0.86
C GLU A 131 29.12 -17.51 -1.07
N GLU A 132 29.79 -18.07 -2.08
CA GLU A 132 31.18 -17.76 -2.40
C GLU A 132 31.38 -16.28 -2.79
N LYS A 133 30.43 -15.72 -3.55
CA LYS A 133 30.46 -14.29 -3.94
C LYS A 133 30.21 -13.32 -2.79
N VAL A 134 29.59 -13.74 -1.68
CA VAL A 134 29.43 -12.91 -0.48
C VAL A 134 30.75 -12.76 0.28
N HIS A 135 31.67 -13.73 0.16
CA HIS A 135 32.98 -13.70 0.81
C HIS A 135 34.05 -12.97 -0.03
N GLY A 136 33.83 -12.80 -1.34
CA GLY A 136 34.61 -11.91 -2.18
C GLY A 136 34.06 -10.49 -2.12
N SER A 137 34.77 -9.57 -1.45
CA SER A 137 34.42 -8.15 -1.46
C SER A 137 34.31 -7.64 -2.90
N ILE A 138 33.10 -7.32 -3.35
CA ILE A 138 32.82 -6.75 -4.68
C ILE A 138 33.47 -5.35 -4.84
N PHE A 139 33.88 -4.72 -3.74
CA PHE A 139 34.56 -3.44 -3.74
C PHE A 139 36.03 -3.60 -3.30
N PRO A 140 37.02 -3.25 -4.15
CA PRO A 140 38.39 -3.11 -3.71
C PRO A 140 38.50 -1.92 -2.74
N ARG A 141 39.28 -2.10 -1.65
CA ARG A 141 39.66 -1.03 -0.72
C ARG A 141 40.71 -0.12 -1.31
#